data_AF-A0A5E4L7H1-F1
#
_entry.id   AF-A0A5E4L7H1-F1
#
_cell.length_a   1.000
_cell.length_b   1.000
_cell.length_c   1.000
_cell.angle_alpha   90.00
_cell.angle_beta   90.00
_cell.angle_gamma   90.00
#
_symmetry.space_group_name_H-M   'P 1'
#
loop_
_entity.id
_entity.type
_entity.pdbx_description
1 polymer ?
#
loop_
_entity_poly.entity_id
_entity_poly.type
_entity_poly.pdbx_seq_one_letter_code
_entity_poly.pdbx_strand_id
1 'polypeptide(L)'
;MPNKFLNLLIALLLFAVLFLAIDDSTRVWAGKEEVTPISIQEIAGGPDISGGIFSDYIFSFELLSLLLLAALIGALYIAKKEA
;
A
#
# COMPACT_ATOMS: atom_id res chain seq x y z
N MET A 1 -18.30 -22.27 5.52
CA MET A 1 -18.24 -21.20 6.53
C MET A 1 -16.82 -20.76 6.90
N PRO A 2 -15.82 -21.65 7.15
CA PRO A 2 -14.48 -21.21 7.57
C PRO A 2 -13.77 -20.32 6.53
N ASN A 3 -13.98 -20.54 5.23
CA ASN A 3 -13.37 -19.72 4.19
C ASN A 3 -13.84 -18.25 4.21
N LYS A 4 -15.09 -17.97 4.61
CA LYS A 4 -15.59 -16.58 4.71
C LYS A 4 -14.93 -15.85 5.89
N PHE A 5 -14.76 -16.55 7.01
CA PHE A 5 -14.10 -16.01 8.19
C PHE A 5 -12.60 -15.78 7.94
N LEU A 6 -11.93 -16.72 7.25
CA LEU A 6 -10.54 -16.58 6.86
C LEU A 6 -10.33 -15.41 5.88
N ASN A 7 -11.20 -15.27 4.88
CA ASN A 7 -11.12 -14.14 3.93
C ASN A 7 -11.34 -12.79 4.63
N LEU A 8 -12.30 -12.72 5.56
CA LEU A 8 -12.53 -11.53 6.38
C LEU A 8 -11.27 -11.20 7.21
N LEU A 9 -10.69 -12.20 7.88
CA LEU A 9 -9.48 -12.03 8.69
C LEU A 9 -8.31 -11.51 7.85
N ILE A 10 -8.11 -12.07 6.65
CA ILE A 10 -7.06 -11.64 5.71
C ILE A 10 -7.29 -10.20 5.27
N ALA A 11 -8.54 -9.83 4.92
CA ALA A 11 -8.88 -8.46 4.54
C ALA A 11 -8.61 -7.47 5.70
N LEU A 12 -8.95 -7.86 6.92
CA LEU A 12 -8.74 -7.05 8.13
C LEU A 12 -7.25 -6.88 8.46
N LEU A 13 -6.46 -7.94 8.27
CA LEU A 13 -4.99 -7.89 8.40
C LEU A 13 -4.36 -6.99 7.35
N LEU A 14 -4.76 -7.11 6.07
CA LEU A 14 -4.26 -6.24 5.01
C LEU A 14 -4.62 -4.78 5.26
N PHE A 15 -5.85 -4.50 5.71
CA PHE A 15 -6.27 -3.17 6.09
C PHE A 15 -5.44 -2.63 7.27
N ALA A 16 -5.20 -3.43 8.30
CA ALA A 16 -4.38 -3.03 9.44
C ALA A 16 -2.93 -2.73 9.05
N VAL A 17 -2.33 -3.52 8.17
CA VAL A 17 -0.97 -3.28 7.67
C VAL A 17 -0.92 -1.99 6.85
N LEU A 18 -1.89 -1.74 5.97
CA LEU A 18 -1.96 -0.49 5.21
C LEU A 18 -2.18 0.72 6.12
N PHE A 19 -3.03 0.58 7.13
CA PHE A 19 -3.26 1.63 8.13
C PHE A 19 -1.97 1.96 8.89
N LEU A 20 -1.25 0.96 9.39
CA LEU A 20 0.03 1.16 10.07
C LEU A 20 1.15 1.69 9.16
N ALA A 21 1.10 1.38 7.87
CA ALA A 21 2.08 1.90 6.90
C ALA A 21 1.84 3.39 6.56
N ILE A 22 0.60 3.85 6.65
CA ILE A 22 0.21 5.26 6.40
C ILE A 22 0.29 6.07 7.69
N ASP A 23 -0.03 5.47 8.83
CA ASP A 23 -0.15 6.15 10.11
C ASP A 23 1.19 6.22 10.87
N ASP A 24 1.89 7.32 10.69
CA ASP A 24 3.11 7.66 11.46
C ASP A 24 2.80 8.22 12.86
N SER A 25 1.52 8.20 13.29
CA SER A 25 1.05 8.72 14.58
C SER A 25 1.80 8.15 15.78
N THR A 26 2.25 6.89 15.72
CA THR A 26 3.08 6.28 16.77
C THR A 26 4.44 6.97 16.97
N ARG A 27 4.98 7.62 15.93
CA ARG A 27 6.23 8.40 15.98
C ARG A 27 5.94 9.86 16.37
N VAL A 28 4.87 10.45 15.81
CA VAL A 28 4.45 11.83 16.08
C VAL A 28 3.99 12.03 17.53
N TRP A 29 3.28 11.07 18.12
CA TRP A 29 2.79 11.14 19.51
C TRP A 29 3.86 10.77 20.55
N ALA A 30 4.95 10.11 20.13
CA ALA A 30 6.07 9.73 20.99
C ALA A 30 7.09 10.86 21.22
N GLY A 31 6.85 12.06 20.68
CA GLY A 31 7.67 13.25 20.91
C GLY A 31 9.10 13.15 20.39
N LYS A 32 9.39 12.17 19.52
CA LYS A 32 10.71 11.98 18.90
C LYS A 32 10.64 12.39 17.44
N GLU A 33 11.31 13.52 17.20
CA GLU A 33 11.81 14.02 15.91
C GLU A 33 10.83 14.70 14.97
N GLU A 34 11.37 15.76 14.38
CA GLU A 34 10.79 16.64 13.37
C GLU A 34 10.17 15.80 12.26
N VAL A 35 8.95 16.14 11.88
CA VAL A 35 8.31 15.60 10.68
C VAL A 35 9.23 15.93 9.51
N THR A 36 10.07 15.00 9.09
CA THR A 36 10.80 15.11 7.82
C THR A 36 9.74 14.95 6.74
N PRO A 37 9.33 16.04 6.06
CA PRO A 37 8.30 15.94 5.06
C PRO A 37 8.91 15.21 3.88
N ILE A 38 8.64 13.91 3.75
CA ILE A 38 9.03 13.14 2.57
C ILE A 38 8.17 13.67 1.43
N SER A 39 8.80 14.38 0.50
CA SER A 39 8.13 14.94 -0.65
C SER A 39 7.78 13.82 -1.65
N ILE A 40 6.70 14.01 -2.41
CA ILE A 40 6.32 13.05 -3.46
C ILE A 40 7.46 12.91 -4.49
N GLN A 41 8.23 13.97 -4.70
CA GLN A 41 9.40 14.00 -5.57
C GLN A 41 10.51 13.06 -5.08
N GLU A 42 10.73 12.93 -3.77
CA GLU A 42 11.71 11.99 -3.20
C GLU A 42 11.22 10.53 -3.26
N ILE A 43 9.91 10.30 -3.19
CA ILE A 43 9.34 8.95 -3.29
C ILE A 43 9.32 8.47 -4.74
N ALA A 44 8.88 9.31 -5.67
CA ALA A 44 8.74 8.97 -7.08
C ALA A 44 10.07 9.03 -7.84
N GLY A 45 11.02 9.87 -7.41
CA GLY A 45 12.20 10.21 -8.21
C GLY A 45 11.86 11.34 -9.17
N GLY A 46 12.13 12.57 -8.74
CA GLY A 46 12.01 13.77 -9.58
C GLY A 46 13.13 13.87 -10.64
N PRO A 47 13.07 14.88 -11.53
CA PRO A 47 14.04 15.07 -12.62
C PRO A 47 15.50 15.13 -12.16
N ASP A 48 15.73 15.62 -10.93
CA ASP A 48 17.06 15.76 -10.32
C ASP A 48 17.37 14.68 -9.25
N ILE A 49 16.44 13.76 -8.98
CA ILE A 49 16.56 12.72 -7.95
C ILE A 49 16.63 11.37 -8.64
N SER A 50 17.82 10.77 -8.68
CA SER A 50 18.10 9.49 -9.36
C SER A 50 17.61 8.25 -8.59
N GLY A 51 16.68 8.40 -7.66
CA GLY A 51 16.25 7.35 -6.73
C GLY A 51 14.74 7.34 -6.50
N GLY A 52 14.24 6.34 -5.78
CA GLY A 52 12.82 6.20 -5.47
C GLY A 52 12.14 5.01 -6.15
N ILE A 53 10.81 4.94 -6.07
CA ILE A 53 10.05 3.73 -6.41
C ILE A 53 10.09 3.38 -7.90
N PHE A 54 10.30 4.37 -8.77
CA PHE A 54 10.41 4.18 -10.22
C PHE A 54 11.85 3.95 -10.70
N SER A 55 12.84 4.07 -9.82
CA SER A 55 14.27 3.84 -10.12
C SER A 55 14.80 2.67 -9.31
N ASP A 56 15.11 2.88 -8.03
CA ASP A 56 15.77 1.90 -7.15
C ASP A 56 14.89 0.68 -6.86
N TYR A 57 13.57 0.87 -6.84
CA TYR A 57 12.60 -0.17 -6.47
C TYR A 57 11.65 -0.56 -7.60
N ILE A 58 12.06 -0.39 -8.86
CA ILE A 58 11.21 -0.63 -10.03
C ILE A 58 10.58 -2.04 -10.05
N PHE A 59 11.35 -3.05 -9.66
CA PHE A 59 10.85 -4.44 -9.59
C PHE A 59 9.78 -4.62 -8.52
N SER A 60 10.00 -4.07 -7.32
CA SER A 60 9.01 -4.11 -6.25
C SER A 60 7.74 -3.34 -6.61
N PHE A 61 7.88 -2.18 -7.27
CA PHE A 61 6.76 -1.41 -7.80
C PHE A 61 5.94 -2.22 -8.82
N GLU A 62 6.60 -2.89 -9.76
CA GLU A 62 5.93 -3.69 -10.79
C GLU A 62 5.11 -4.83 -10.17
N LEU A 63 5.67 -5.57 -9.20
CA LEU A 63 4.94 -6.63 -8.49
C LEU A 63 3.69 -6.08 -7.76
N LEU A 64 3.81 -4.93 -7.11
CA LEU A 64 2.67 -4.29 -6.44
C LEU A 64 1.61 -3.83 -7.43
N SER A 65 2.02 -3.32 -8.59
CA SER A 65 1.09 -2.92 -9.65
C SER A 65 0.30 -4.10 -10.22
N LEU A 66 0.93 -5.26 -10.41
CA LEU A 66 0.27 -6.49 -10.84
C LEU A 66 -0.69 -7.02 -9.77
N LEU A 67 -0.29 -6.95 -8.50
CA LEU A 67 -1.16 -7.31 -7.38
C LEU A 67 -2.41 -6.42 -7.33
N LEU A 68 -2.25 -5.11 -7.51
CA LEU A 68 -3.36 -4.16 -7.56
C LEU A 68 -4.29 -4.44 -8.74
N LEU A 69 -3.73 -4.73 -9.91
CA LEU A 69 -4.51 -5.13 -11.09
C LEU A 69 -5.32 -6.41 -10.82
N ALA A 70 -4.71 -7.42 -10.22
CA ALA A 70 -5.40 -8.65 -9.84
C ALA A 70 -6.53 -8.39 -8.84
N ALA A 71 -6.31 -7.49 -7.87
CA ALA A 71 -7.32 -7.08 -6.91
C ALA A 71 -8.52 -6.38 -7.60
N LEU A 72 -8.26 -5.47 -8.55
CA LEU A 72 -9.31 -4.80 -9.34
C LEU A 72 -10.13 -5.80 -10.16
N ILE A 73 -9.47 -6.75 -10.83
CA ILE A 73 -10.16 -7.80 -11.59
C ILE A 73 -11.01 -8.67 -10.64
N GLY A 74 -10.46 -9.06 -9.49
CA GLY A 74 -11.17 -9.83 -8.47
C GLY A 74 -12.41 -9.10 -7.95
N ALA A 75 -12.29 -7.81 -7.64
CA ALA A 75 -13.40 -6.98 -7.19
C ALA A 75 -14.49 -6.87 -8.26
N LEU A 76 -14.11 -6.64 -9.53
CA LEU A 76 -15.05 -6.56 -10.65
C LEU A 76 -15.78 -7.89 -10.88
N TYR A 77 -15.06 -9.02 -10.79
CA TYR A 77 -15.63 -10.35 -10.95
C TYR A 77 -16.66 -10.65 -9.87
N ILE A 78 -16.38 -10.32 -8.60
CA ILE A 78 -17.32 -10.47 -7.50
C ILE A 78 -18.55 -9.59 -7.73
N ALA A 79 -18.35 -8.30 -8.07
CA ALA A 79 -19.44 -7.37 -8.34
C ALA A 79 -20.36 -7.85 -9.48
N LYS A 80 -19.79 -8.43 -10.54
CA LYS A 80 -20.54 -9.01 -11.68
C LYS A 80 -21.29 -10.30 -11.34
N LYS A 81 -20.87 -11.05 -10.32
CA LYS A 81 -21.53 -12.28 -9.90
C LYS A 81 -22.73 -12.01 -8.99
N GLU A 82 -22.70 -10.89 -8.27
CA GLU A 82 -23.77 -10.49 -7.34
C GLU A 82 -24.84 -9.60 -7.98
N ALA A 83 -24.60 -9.06 -9.18
CA ALA A 83 -25.57 -8.34 -10.02
C ALA A 83 -26.24 -9.25 -11.05
#